data_AF-A0A4Q2K9H6-F1
#
_entry.id   AF-A0A4Q2K9H6-F1
#
_cell.length_a   1.000
_cell.length_b   1.000
_cell.length_c   1.000
_cell.angle_alpha   90.00
_cell.angle_beta   90.00
_cell.angle_gamma   90.00
#
_symmetry.space_group_name_H-M   'P 1'
#
loop_
_entity.id
_entity.type
_entity.pdbx_description
1 polymer ?
#
loop_
_entity_poly.entity_id
_entity_poly.type
_entity_poly.pdbx_seq_one_letter_code
_entity_poly.pdbx_strand_id
1 'polypeptide(L)'
;MLTKQENEIMNSVYRLCEGKGSCLVSPLEIMSMLPEKRKYTVERVDRILRSLELDDYFDIIESDRKGERMYVITLHANGVAYKRTSIQMKRSIAFKVALSVAGAIITFVVGRILVGIFS
;
A
#
# COMPACT_ATOMS: atom_id res chain seq x y z
N MET A 1 3.37 -8.30 2.42
CA MET A 1 2.10 -7.66 2.00
C MET A 1 1.78 -6.64 3.07
N LEU A 2 1.63 -5.36 2.72
CA LEU A 2 1.33 -4.34 3.72
C LEU A 2 -0.06 -4.56 4.31
N THR A 3 -0.18 -4.41 5.62
CA THR A 3 -1.47 -4.38 6.31
C THR A 3 -2.26 -3.15 5.86
N LYS A 4 -3.59 -3.14 6.06
CA LYS A 4 -4.41 -1.98 5.67
C LYS A 4 -3.93 -0.67 6.34
N GLN A 5 -3.30 -0.74 7.52
CA GLN A 5 -2.81 0.44 8.24
C GLN A 5 -1.48 0.94 7.67
N GLU A 6 -0.53 0.04 7.45
CA GLU A 6 0.72 0.34 6.74
C GLU A 6 0.46 0.93 5.36
N ASN A 7 -0.52 0.37 4.63
CA ASN A 7 -0.88 0.84 3.30
C ASN A 7 -1.48 2.26 3.34
N GLU A 8 -2.24 2.60 4.38
CA GLU A 8 -2.77 3.95 4.59
C GLU A 8 -1.65 4.95 4.93
N ILE A 9 -0.78 4.61 5.89
CA ILE A 9 0.34 5.46 6.31
C ILE A 9 1.32 5.67 5.15
N MET A 10 1.67 4.60 4.45
CA MET A 10 2.56 4.65 3.30
C MET A 10 1.99 5.52 2.17
N ASN A 11 0.68 5.43 1.91
CA ASN A 11 0.03 6.29 0.93
C ASN A 11 0.02 7.76 1.37
N SER A 12 -0.18 8.05 2.66
CA SER A 12 -0.09 9.42 3.18
C SER A 12 1.33 9.98 3.04
N VAL A 13 2.35 9.23 3.46
CA VAL A 13 3.77 9.60 3.31
C VAL A 13 4.14 9.82 1.85
N TYR A 14 3.74 8.92 0.95
CA TYR A 14 3.98 9.05 -0.48
C TYR A 14 3.32 10.31 -1.07
N ARG A 15 2.11 10.65 -0.62
CA ARG A 15 1.40 11.87 -1.06
C ARG A 15 2.06 13.14 -0.52
N LEU A 16 2.50 13.13 0.74
CA LEU A 16 3.28 14.23 1.33
C LEU A 16 4.60 14.43 0.58
N CYS A 17 5.22 13.34 0.14
CA CYS A 17 6.43 13.43 -0.67
C CYS A 17 6.19 13.87 -2.11
N GLU A 18 4.94 13.99 -2.60
CA GLU A 18 4.58 14.29 -3.99
C GLU A 18 5.34 13.45 -5.05
N GLY A 19 5.86 12.28 -4.67
CA GLY A 19 6.77 11.49 -5.52
C GLY A 19 8.17 12.06 -5.71
N LYS A 20 8.56 13.12 -4.99
CA LYS A 20 9.96 13.52 -4.79
C LYS A 20 10.59 12.52 -3.83
N GLY A 21 11.82 12.09 -4.12
CA GLY A 21 12.51 11.06 -3.34
C GLY A 21 12.78 11.43 -1.88
N SER A 22 12.62 12.70 -1.50
CA SER A 22 12.80 13.17 -0.13
C SER A 22 11.76 14.24 0.20
N CYS A 23 11.16 14.16 1.38
CA CYS A 23 10.26 15.18 1.90
C CYS A 23 10.55 15.51 3.35
N LEU A 24 10.23 16.74 3.72
CA LEU A 24 10.39 17.27 5.06
C LEU A 24 8.99 17.43 5.64
N VAL A 25 8.67 16.65 6.66
CA VAL A 25 7.31 16.52 7.18
C VAL A 25 7.32 16.54 8.70
N SER A 26 6.40 17.30 9.29
CA SER A 26 6.22 17.25 10.74
C SER A 26 5.38 16.03 11.16
N PRO A 27 5.60 15.44 12.35
CA PRO A 27 4.77 14.33 12.86
C PRO A 27 3.26 14.64 12.82
N LEU A 28 2.91 15.88 13.12
CA LEU A 28 1.54 16.38 13.15
C LEU A 28 0.91 16.40 11.75
N GLU A 29 1.70 16.69 10.73
CA GLU A 29 1.25 16.73 9.34
C GLU A 29 0.95 15.32 8.80
N ILE A 30 1.79 14.34 9.16
CA ILE A 30 1.52 12.91 8.90
C ILE A 30 0.20 12.49 9.57
N MET A 31 0.00 12.87 10.83
CA MET A 31 -1.23 12.59 11.56
C MET A 31 -2.45 13.26 10.94
N SER A 32 -2.32 14.49 10.45
CA SER A 32 -3.42 15.24 9.81
C SER A 32 -3.90 14.64 8.49
N MET A 33 -3.04 13.92 7.76
CA MET A 33 -3.42 13.19 6.55
C MET A 33 -4.03 11.81 6.84
N LEU A 34 -3.94 11.30 8.07
CA LEU A 34 -4.50 10.00 8.41
C LEU A 34 -6.02 10.10 8.65
N PRO A 35 -6.82 9.13 8.18
CA PRO A 35 -8.25 9.16 8.38
C PRO A 35 -8.61 9.04 9.87
N GLU A 36 -9.29 10.06 10.41
CA GLU A 36 -9.73 10.12 11.81
C GLU A 36 -10.59 8.91 12.25
N LYS A 37 -11.22 8.24 11.28
CA LYS A 37 -12.09 7.07 11.49
C LYS A 37 -11.43 5.92 12.26
N ARG A 38 -10.10 5.81 12.29
CA ARG A 38 -9.41 4.71 12.99
C ARG A 38 -8.78 5.05 14.35
N LYS A 39 -8.89 6.29 14.83
CA LYS A 39 -8.26 6.74 16.10
C LYS A 39 -6.79 6.26 16.21
N TYR A 40 -5.96 6.66 15.26
CA TYR A 40 -4.53 6.37 15.31
C TYR A 40 -3.91 7.09 16.52
N THR A 41 -3.25 6.35 17.42
CA THR A 41 -2.41 6.94 18.48
C THR A 41 -0.99 7.16 17.98
N VAL A 42 -0.28 8.11 18.59
CA VAL A 42 1.09 8.47 18.22
C VAL A 42 2.02 7.25 18.28
N GLU A 43 1.90 6.40 19.32
CA GLU A 43 2.75 5.21 19.44
C GLU A 43 2.48 4.19 18.33
N ARG A 44 1.23 4.10 17.87
CA ARG A 44 0.84 3.16 16.82
C ARG A 44 1.34 3.62 15.45
N VAL A 45 1.30 4.93 15.19
CA VAL A 45 1.88 5.51 13.98
C VAL A 45 3.39 5.32 13.99
N ASP A 46 4.06 5.61 15.10
CA ASP A 46 5.52 5.41 15.24
C ASP A 46 5.94 3.96 15.00
N ARG A 47 5.21 3.00 15.60
CA ARG A 47 5.47 1.57 15.38
C ARG A 47 5.33 1.18 13.91
N ILE A 48 4.32 1.70 13.21
CA ILE A 48 4.10 1.38 11.79
C ILE A 48 5.15 2.07 10.91
N LEU A 49 5.53 3.31 11.23
CA LEU A 49 6.61 4.02 10.55
C LEU A 49 7.93 3.24 10.66
N ARG A 50 8.31 2.81 11.87
CA ARG A 50 9.49 1.95 12.08
C ARG A 50 9.39 0.62 11.34
N SER A 51 8.21 0.01 11.28
CA SER A 51 8.01 -1.23 10.52
C SER A 51 8.23 -1.01 9.02
N LEU A 52 7.75 0.11 8.48
CA LEU A 52 7.93 0.48 7.08
C LEU A 52 9.38 0.83 6.76
N GLU A 53 10.09 1.46 7.70
CA GLU A 53 11.54 1.72 7.62
C GLU A 53 12.34 0.41 7.60
N LEU A 54 12.05 -0.53 8.50
CA LEU A 54 12.66 -1.87 8.51
C LEU A 54 12.39 -2.67 7.23
N ASP A 55 11.23 -2.44 6.61
CA ASP A 55 10.85 -3.04 5.33
C ASP A 55 11.45 -2.30 4.11
N ASP A 56 12.41 -1.38 4.32
CA ASP A 56 13.16 -0.65 3.29
C ASP A 56 12.27 0.17 2.34
N TYR A 57 11.14 0.68 2.84
CA TYR A 57 10.27 1.56 2.06
C TYR A 57 10.75 3.02 2.05
N PHE A 58 11.27 3.50 3.17
CA PHE A 58 11.81 4.86 3.34
C PHE A 58 12.72 4.93 4.56
N ASP A 59 13.65 5.88 4.55
CA ASP A 59 14.44 6.26 5.72
C ASP A 59 13.82 7.46 6.41
N ILE A 60 13.82 7.47 7.74
CA ILE A 60 13.39 8.61 8.55
C ILE A 60 14.62 9.20 9.22
N ILE A 61 14.93 10.46 8.92
CA ILE A 61 15.99 11.21 9.61
C ILE A 61 15.33 12.32 10.42
N GLU A 62 15.48 12.24 11.75
CA GLU A 62 15.09 13.33 12.64
C GLU A 62 16.06 14.50 12.47
N SER A 63 15.54 15.64 12.03
CA SER A 63 16.29 16.89 11.97
C SER A 63 15.61 17.91 12.85
N ASP A 64 16.36 18.51 13.76
CA ASP A 64 15.89 19.66 14.53
C ASP A 64 16.23 20.93 13.77
N ARG A 65 15.22 21.66 13.30
CA ARG A 65 15.43 22.96 12.65
C ARG A 65 14.61 24.00 13.39
N LYS A 66 15.30 24.89 14.12
CA LYS A 66 14.70 25.97 14.94
C LYS A 66 13.79 25.48 16.09
N GLY A 67 14.09 24.35 16.74
CA GLY A 67 13.37 23.90 17.94
C GLY A 67 12.04 23.20 17.64
N GLU A 68 11.74 22.92 16.37
CA GLU A 68 10.64 22.06 15.94
C GLU A 68 11.21 20.76 15.37
N ARG A 69 10.73 19.62 15.87
CA ARG A 69 11.11 18.28 15.41
C ARG A 69 10.55 18.06 14.00
N MET A 70 11.45 17.99 13.03
CA MET A 70 11.11 17.69 11.65
C MET A 70 11.60 16.29 11.28
N TYR A 71 10.78 15.53 10.56
CA TYR A 71 11.21 14.27 9.95
C TYR A 71 11.55 14.51 8.49
N VAL A 72 12.80 14.23 8.12
CA VAL A 72 13.21 14.10 6.72
C VAL A 72 12.93 12.66 6.32
N ILE A 73 11.87 12.44 5.56
CA ILE A 73 11.52 11.12 5.03
C ILE A 73 12.12 11.00 3.63
N THR A 74 13.01 10.03 3.43
CA THR A 74 13.61 9.74 2.12
C THR A 74 13.02 8.44 1.59
N LEU A 75 12.21 8.51 0.53
CA LEU A 75 11.62 7.35 -0.12
C LEU A 75 12.69 6.54 -0.84
N HIS A 76 12.81 5.27 -0.49
CA HIS A 76 13.71 4.35 -1.17
C HIS A 76 13.04 3.73 -2.42
N ALA A 77 13.75 2.84 -3.13
CA ALA A 77 13.25 2.24 -4.37
C ALA A 77 11.90 1.53 -4.19
N ASN A 78 11.68 0.89 -3.05
CA ASN A 78 10.41 0.22 -2.71
C ASN A 78 9.27 1.21 -2.47
N GLY A 79 9.56 2.36 -1.86
CA GLY A 79 8.58 3.41 -1.63
C GLY A 79 8.18 4.17 -2.89
N VAL A 80 9.11 4.37 -3.82
CA VAL A 80 8.81 4.92 -5.15
C VAL A 80 8.03 3.91 -6.00
N ALA A 81 8.41 2.63 -5.93
CA ALA A 81 7.74 1.56 -6.66
C ALA A 81 6.32 1.29 -6.15
N TYR A 82 6.03 1.54 -4.86
CA TYR A 82 4.76 1.25 -4.19
C TYR A 82 3.51 1.61 -5.00
N LYS A 83 3.47 2.78 -5.65
CA LYS A 83 2.32 3.19 -6.50
C LYS A 83 2.19 2.32 -7.75
N ARG A 84 3.30 1.91 -8.36
CA ARG A 84 3.31 1.00 -9.52
C ARG A 84 2.96 -0.43 -9.10
N THR A 85 3.55 -0.93 -8.02
CA THR A 85 3.32 -2.30 -7.53
C THR A 85 1.89 -2.49 -7.04
N SER A 86 1.31 -1.52 -6.34
CA SER A 86 -0.09 -1.60 -5.89
C SER A 86 -1.10 -1.66 -7.05
N ILE A 87 -0.85 -0.94 -8.15
CA ILE A 87 -1.67 -1.01 -9.36
C ILE A 87 -1.49 -2.35 -10.08
N GLN A 88 -0.24 -2.82 -10.23
CA GLN A 88 0.04 -4.12 -10.85
C GLN A 88 -0.58 -5.28 -10.06
N MET A 89 -0.54 -5.22 -8.72
CA MET A 89 -1.12 -6.24 -7.85
C MET A 89 -2.64 -6.32 -8.01
N LYS A 90 -3.35 -5.19 -8.13
CA LYS A 90 -4.79 -5.19 -8.40
C LYS A 90 -5.12 -5.81 -9.75
N ARG A 91 -4.35 -5.48 -10.79
CA ARG A 91 -4.53 -6.05 -12.13
C ARG A 91 -4.25 -7.55 -12.17
N SER A 92 -3.21 -8.02 -11.48
CA SER A 92 -2.89 -9.45 -11.45
C SER A 92 -3.95 -10.27 -10.72
N ILE A 93 -4.51 -9.75 -9.63
CA ILE A 93 -5.65 -10.37 -8.94
C ILE A 93 -6.86 -10.42 -9.86
N ALA A 94 -7.21 -9.32 -10.53
CA ALA A 94 -8.33 -9.28 -11.47
C ALA A 94 -8.15 -10.28 -12.63
N PHE A 95 -6.94 -10.37 -13.18
CA PHE A 95 -6.62 -11.33 -14.25
C PHE A 95 -6.74 -12.78 -13.77
N LYS A 96 -6.23 -13.10 -12.58
CA LYS A 96 -6.37 -14.44 -11.98
C LYS A 96 -7.84 -14.81 -11.76
N VAL A 97 -8.65 -13.87 -11.26
CA VAL A 97 -10.09 -14.10 -11.07
C VAL A 97 -10.79 -14.32 -12.41
N ALA A 98 -10.50 -13.50 -13.43
CA ALA A 98 -11.06 -13.68 -14.77
C ALA A 98 -10.69 -15.03 -15.39
N LEU A 99 -9.43 -15.47 -15.22
CA LEU A 99 -8.96 -16.77 -15.68
C LEU A 99 -9.71 -17.93 -14.99
N SER A 100 -9.90 -17.84 -13.66
CA SER A 100 -10.66 -18.84 -12.91
C SER A 100 -12.12 -18.92 -13.35
N VAL A 101 -12.77 -17.77 -13.58
CA VAL A 101 -14.15 -17.73 -14.07
C VAL A 101 -14.27 -18.30 -15.48
N ALA A 102 -13.33 -17.96 -16.38
CA ALA A 102 -13.30 -18.51 -17.72
C ALA A 102 -13.14 -20.04 -17.72
N GLY A 103 -12.26 -20.57 -16.86
CA GLY A 103 -12.11 -22.02 -16.68
C GLY A 103 -13.39 -22.69 -16.17
N ALA A 104 -14.08 -22.08 -15.20
CA ALA A 104 -15.36 -22.59 -14.71
C ALA A 104 -16.44 -22.63 -15.79
N ILE A 105 -16.50 -21.60 -16.66
CA ILE A 105 -17.45 -21.54 -17.77
C ILE A 105 -17.16 -22.67 -18.77
N ILE A 106 -15.89 -22.88 -19.15
CA ILE A 106 -15.51 -23.94 -20.10
C ILE A 106 -15.92 -25.32 -19.54
N THR A 107 -15.57 -25.62 -18.29
CA THR A 107 -15.93 -26.88 -17.65
C THR A 107 -17.44 -27.08 -17.57
N PHE A 108 -18.20 -26.02 -17.29
CA PHE A 108 -19.66 -26.06 -17.25
C PHE A 108 -20.27 -26.36 -18.63
N VAL A 109 -19.76 -25.71 -19.69
CA VAL A 109 -20.23 -25.94 -21.07
C VAL A 109 -19.93 -27.38 -21.51
N VAL A 110 -18.72 -27.88 -21.26
CA VAL A 110 -18.34 -29.27 -21.56
C VAL A 110 -19.25 -30.25 -20.82
N GLY A 111 -19.52 -30.02 -19.54
CA GLY A 111 -20.45 -30.83 -18.75
C GLY A 111 -21.87 -30.84 -19.33
N ARG A 112 -22.38 -29.68 -19.76
CA ARG A 112 -23.70 -29.57 -20.40
C ARG A 112 -23.78 -30.31 -21.74
N ILE A 113 -22.72 -30.28 -22.55
CA ILE A 113 -22.68 -31.00 -23.83
C ILE A 113 -22.65 -32.51 -23.60
N LEU A 114 -21.83 -32.99 -22.66
CA LEU A 114 -21.78 -34.41 -22.30
C LEU A 114 -23.13 -34.94 -21.84
N VAL A 115 -23.82 -34.21 -20.95
CA VAL A 115 -25.19 -34.58 -20.51
C VAL A 115 -26.17 -34.58 -21.69
N GLY A 116 -26.06 -33.65 -22.63
CA GLY A 116 -26.95 -33.61 -23.80
C GLY A 116 -26.71 -34.72 -24.82
N ILE A 117 -25.52 -35.34 -24.85
CA ILE A 117 -25.18 -36.44 -25.78
C ILE A 117 -25.42 -37.81 -25.15
N PHE A 118 -25.20 -37.94 -23.83
CA PHE A 118 -25.31 -39.21 -23.10
C PHE A 118 -26.61 -39.36 -22.29
N SER A 119 -27.55 -38.42 -22.42
CA SER A 119 -28.93 -38.52 -21.93
C SER A 119 -29.90 -38.75 -23.07
#